data_AF-A0A699YJ93-F1
#
_entry.id   AF-A0A699YJ93-F1
#
_cell.length_a   1.000
_cell.length_b   1.000
_cell.length_c   1.000
_cell.angle_alpha   90.00
_cell.angle_beta   90.00
_cell.angle_gamma   90.00
#
_symmetry.space_group_name_H-M   'P 1'
#
loop_
_entity.id
_entity.type
_entity.pdbx_description
1 polymer ?
#
loop_
_entity_poly.entity_id
_entity_poly.type
_entity_poly.pdbx_seq_one_letter_code
_entity_poly.pdbx_strand_id
1 'polypeptide(L)'
;SRLVSAKLLGDLATYTQLPAISNMVLLVPRPSGWSPDQILAGDRSQWLLLESSQFSMDGSQCDKVGTSFSAFRYQVDGCARAPQTCLGGQIKDLMAADALRISRGRVPLNLLTRYTYGANSTSTSLLLLSVSADAVRLVTNSAPGAITGTLMCTFNS
;
A
#
# COMPACT_ATOMS: atom_id res chain seq x y z
N SER A 1 43.59 -15.83 6.19
CA SER A 1 42.81 -16.00 7.44
C SER A 1 41.53 -15.19 7.35
N ARG A 2 40.37 -15.71 7.78
CA ARG A 2 39.14 -14.92 7.90
C ARG A 2 39.15 -14.20 9.26
N LEU A 3 39.28 -12.88 9.25
CA LEU A 3 39.38 -12.06 10.47
C LEU A 3 38.02 -11.85 11.15
N VAL A 4 36.95 -11.70 10.36
CA VAL A 4 35.58 -11.49 10.84
C VAL A 4 34.61 -12.32 9.99
N SER A 5 33.60 -12.89 10.63
CA SER A 5 32.45 -13.55 10.01
C SER A 5 31.16 -13.03 10.67
N ALA A 6 30.15 -12.72 9.87
CA ALA A 6 28.86 -12.24 10.34
C ALA A 6 27.75 -13.22 9.92
N LYS A 7 26.74 -13.41 10.78
CA LYS A 7 25.53 -14.19 10.49
C LYS A 7 24.30 -13.44 10.98
N LEU A 8 23.34 -13.21 10.08
CA LEU A 8 22.00 -12.74 10.43
C LEU A 8 21.19 -13.92 10.97
N LEU A 9 20.76 -13.83 12.23
CA LEU A 9 19.96 -14.88 12.87
C LEU A 9 18.47 -14.69 12.58
N GLY A 10 18.04 -13.43 12.42
CA GLY A 10 16.66 -13.05 12.14
C GLY A 10 16.25 -11.78 12.86
N ASP A 11 14.96 -11.45 12.77
CA ASP A 11 14.37 -10.28 13.40
C ASP A 11 13.42 -10.70 14.53
N LEU A 12 13.37 -9.92 15.61
CA LEU A 12 12.36 -10.07 16.65
C LEU A 12 10.98 -9.62 16.15
N ALA A 13 9.92 -10.15 16.77
CA ALA A 13 8.56 -9.76 16.42
C ALA A 13 8.35 -8.25 16.64
N THR A 14 7.65 -7.62 15.70
CA THR A 14 7.30 -6.19 15.80
C THR A 14 6.13 -5.98 16.77
N TYR A 15 6.09 -4.82 17.43
CA TYR A 15 4.98 -4.45 18.32
C TYR A 15 3.70 -4.11 17.56
N THR A 16 3.85 -3.52 16.36
CA THR A 16 2.73 -3.26 15.45
C THR A 16 2.82 -4.24 14.29
N GLN A 17 1.71 -4.91 13.99
CA GLN A 17 1.61 -5.80 12.85
C GLN A 17 1.58 -5.00 11.54
N LEU A 18 2.14 -5.58 10.49
CA LEU A 18 2.00 -5.02 9.15
C LEU A 18 0.53 -5.07 8.71
N PRO A 19 0.07 -4.10 7.92
CA PRO A 19 -1.29 -4.13 7.37
C PRO A 19 -1.56 -5.43 6.61
N ALA A 20 -2.70 -6.06 6.89
CA ALA A 20 -3.14 -7.27 6.20
C ALA A 20 -3.63 -6.92 4.79
N ILE A 21 -2.71 -6.87 3.83
CA ILE A 21 -2.97 -6.54 2.42
C ILE A 21 -2.80 -7.75 1.49
N SER A 22 -2.69 -8.97 2.03
CA SER A 22 -2.44 -10.20 1.28
C SER A 22 -3.54 -10.54 0.27
N ASN A 23 -4.78 -10.15 0.56
CA ASN A 23 -5.96 -10.46 -0.26
C ASN A 23 -6.38 -9.27 -1.13
N MET A 24 -5.45 -8.34 -1.37
CA MET A 24 -5.69 -7.13 -2.16
C MET A 24 -4.99 -7.21 -3.52
N VAL A 25 -5.56 -6.52 -4.49
CA VAL A 25 -5.04 -6.39 -5.85
C VAL A 25 -4.51 -4.98 -6.03
N LEU A 26 -3.26 -4.87 -6.46
CA LEU A 26 -2.62 -3.60 -6.79
C LEU A 26 -2.97 -3.19 -8.22
N LEU A 27 -3.54 -2.00 -8.38
CA LEU A 27 -3.81 -1.39 -9.67
C LEU A 27 -2.78 -0.30 -9.95
N VAL A 28 -2.01 -0.53 -11.01
CA VAL A 28 -0.96 0.37 -11.47
C VAL A 28 -1.39 0.97 -12.81
N PRO A 29 -1.51 2.31 -12.94
CA PRO A 29 -1.77 2.95 -14.22
C PRO A 29 -0.72 2.54 -15.26
N ARG A 30 -1.16 2.25 -16.49
CA ARG A 30 -0.26 1.87 -17.60
C ARG A 30 -0.26 2.97 -18.67
N PRO A 31 0.67 3.94 -18.60
CA PRO A 31 0.86 4.92 -19.66
C PRO A 31 1.27 4.22 -20.97
N SER A 32 0.82 4.77 -22.09
CA SER A 32 1.22 4.28 -23.42
C SER A 32 2.73 4.49 -23.65
N GLY A 33 3.41 3.46 -24.15
CA GLY A 33 4.82 3.54 -24.54
C GLY A 33 5.83 3.39 -23.41
N TRP A 34 5.39 3.17 -22.17
CA TRP A 34 6.29 2.94 -21.04
C TRP A 34 6.59 1.45 -20.85
N SER A 35 7.84 1.12 -20.54
CA SER A 35 8.22 -0.23 -20.09
C SER A 35 7.72 -0.50 -18.67
N PRO A 36 7.60 -1.77 -18.26
CA PRO A 36 7.25 -2.11 -16.87
C PRO A 36 8.15 -1.42 -15.83
N ASP A 37 9.45 -1.34 -16.08
CA ASP A 37 10.39 -0.70 -15.15
C ASP A 37 10.14 0.80 -15.03
N GLN A 38 9.82 1.49 -16.14
CA GLN A 38 9.47 2.91 -16.13
C GLN A 38 8.19 3.17 -15.33
N ILE A 39 7.21 2.28 -15.46
CA ILE A 39 5.95 2.36 -14.70
C ILE A 39 6.21 2.18 -13.20
N LEU A 40 6.99 1.16 -12.83
CA LEU A 40 7.28 0.86 -11.42
C LEU A 40 8.19 1.88 -10.76
N ALA A 41 9.07 2.55 -11.52
CA ALA A 41 9.91 3.65 -11.05
C ALA A 41 9.17 5.00 -11.00
N GLY A 42 8.01 5.10 -11.65
CA GLY A 42 7.22 6.32 -11.77
C GLY A 42 6.47 6.71 -10.50
N ASP A 43 5.58 7.68 -10.66
CA ASP A 43 4.73 8.20 -9.59
C ASP A 43 3.70 7.15 -9.12
N ARG A 44 3.65 6.95 -7.79
CA ARG A 44 2.73 6.01 -7.13
C ARG A 44 1.48 6.71 -6.57
N SER A 45 1.34 8.02 -6.75
CA SER A 45 0.22 8.82 -6.24
C SER A 45 -1.15 8.36 -6.75
N GLN A 46 -1.19 7.73 -7.92
CA GLN A 46 -2.41 7.22 -8.56
C GLN A 46 -2.60 5.70 -8.40
N TRP A 47 -1.74 5.02 -7.64
CA TRP A 47 -1.86 3.58 -7.44
C TRP A 47 -3.00 3.30 -6.46
N LEU A 48 -3.81 2.29 -6.79
CA LEU A 48 -4.89 1.82 -5.92
C LEU A 48 -4.57 0.41 -5.40
N LEU A 49 -4.99 0.13 -4.18
CA LEU A 49 -4.94 -1.18 -3.57
C LEU A 49 -6.35 -1.55 -3.11
N LEU A 50 -6.97 -2.49 -3.82
CA LEU A 50 -8.38 -2.84 -3.68
C LEU A 50 -8.53 -4.27 -3.16
N GLU A 51 -9.59 -4.56 -2.43
CA GLU A 51 -9.90 -5.95 -2.08
C GLU A 51 -10.33 -6.74 -3.31
N SER A 52 -9.98 -8.02 -3.38
CA SER A 52 -10.44 -8.93 -4.46
C SER A 52 -11.97 -8.97 -4.59
N SER A 53 -12.70 -8.70 -3.50
CA SER A 53 -14.17 -8.61 -3.48
C SER A 53 -14.75 -7.52 -4.39
N GLN A 54 -13.96 -6.46 -4.66
CA GLN A 54 -14.35 -5.32 -5.50
C GLN A 54 -14.21 -5.60 -7.00
N PHE A 55 -13.68 -6.76 -7.39
CA PHE A 55 -13.46 -7.13 -8.79
C PHE A 55 -14.50 -8.13 -9.30
N SER A 56 -14.79 -8.03 -10.60
CA SER A 56 -15.35 -9.12 -11.39
C SER A 56 -14.27 -9.62 -12.35
N MET A 57 -13.53 -10.65 -11.95
CA MET A 57 -12.38 -11.15 -12.74
C MET A 57 -12.82 -11.76 -14.08
N ASP A 58 -14.03 -12.32 -14.12
CA ASP A 58 -14.70 -12.87 -15.30
C ASP A 58 -15.59 -11.86 -16.04
N GLY A 59 -15.75 -10.65 -15.49
CA GLY A 59 -16.63 -9.59 -15.99
C GLY A 59 -18.13 -9.93 -15.98
N SER A 60 -18.57 -10.92 -15.20
CA SER A 60 -19.97 -11.33 -15.09
C SER A 60 -20.80 -10.55 -14.06
N GLN A 61 -20.15 -9.78 -13.20
CA GLN A 61 -20.78 -9.03 -12.12
C GLN A 61 -20.83 -7.54 -12.44
N CYS A 62 -22.00 -6.94 -12.20
CA CYS A 62 -22.22 -5.49 -12.30
C CYS A 62 -21.57 -4.73 -11.14
N ASP A 63 -21.35 -3.44 -11.37
CA ASP A 63 -20.94 -2.45 -10.35
C ASP A 63 -19.63 -2.83 -9.63
N LYS A 64 -18.75 -3.54 -10.35
CA LYS A 64 -17.41 -3.95 -9.91
C LYS A 64 -16.34 -3.60 -10.91
N VAL A 65 -15.10 -3.46 -10.44
CA VAL A 65 -13.95 -3.24 -11.33
C VAL A 65 -13.79 -4.47 -12.24
N GLY A 66 -13.79 -4.23 -13.55
CA GLY A 66 -13.73 -5.30 -14.57
C GLY A 66 -15.09 -5.78 -15.09
N THR A 67 -16.20 -5.10 -14.73
CA THR A 67 -17.51 -5.34 -15.36
C THR A 67 -17.38 -5.34 -16.89
N SER A 68 -17.93 -6.35 -17.55
CA SER A 68 -17.80 -6.54 -19.00
C SER A 68 -19.17 -6.61 -19.71
N PHE A 69 -19.16 -6.88 -21.01
CA PHE A 69 -20.33 -6.90 -21.88
C PHE A 69 -21.44 -7.83 -21.38
N SER A 70 -21.09 -9.02 -20.86
CA SER A 70 -22.08 -10.00 -20.40
C SER A 70 -22.89 -9.47 -19.22
N ALA A 71 -22.23 -8.90 -18.21
CA ALA A 71 -22.89 -8.28 -17.06
C ALA A 71 -23.79 -7.13 -17.48
N PHE A 72 -23.28 -6.24 -18.33
CA PHE A 72 -24.03 -5.06 -18.78
C PHE A 72 -25.23 -5.42 -19.66
N ARG A 73 -25.07 -6.38 -20.58
CA ARG A 73 -26.12 -6.82 -21.52
C ARG A 73 -27.26 -7.55 -20.83
N TYR A 74 -26.94 -8.43 -19.88
CA TYR A 74 -27.92 -9.29 -19.22
C TYR A 74 -28.31 -8.81 -17.82
N GLN A 75 -28.17 -7.50 -17.55
CA GLN A 75 -28.65 -6.91 -16.31
C GLN A 75 -30.18 -7.01 -16.22
N VAL A 76 -30.68 -7.33 -15.02
CA VAL A 76 -32.12 -7.39 -14.74
C VAL A 76 -32.76 -6.04 -15.02
N ASP A 77 -33.86 -6.06 -15.78
CA ASP A 77 -34.67 -4.90 -16.17
C ASP A 77 -33.87 -3.76 -16.83
N GLY A 78 -32.79 -4.06 -17.56
CA GLY A 78 -31.89 -3.05 -18.12
C GLY A 78 -32.56 -1.91 -18.90
N CYS A 79 -33.60 -2.21 -19.68
CA CYS A 79 -34.35 -1.19 -20.44
C CYS A 79 -35.18 -0.23 -19.56
N ALA A 80 -35.54 -0.64 -18.35
CA ALA A 80 -36.31 0.16 -17.40
C ALA A 80 -35.43 0.88 -16.36
N ARG A 81 -34.12 0.58 -16.36
CA ARG A 81 -33.16 1.17 -15.42
C ARG A 81 -32.63 2.50 -15.95
N ALA A 82 -32.17 3.32 -15.00
CA ALA A 82 -31.53 4.58 -15.34
C ALA A 82 -30.26 4.36 -16.19
N PRO A 83 -29.87 5.35 -17.03
CA PRO A 83 -28.58 5.29 -17.71
C PRO A 83 -27.42 5.06 -16.74
N GLN A 84 -26.39 4.33 -17.20
CA GLN A 84 -25.17 3.99 -16.45
C GLN A 84 -25.32 2.98 -15.30
N THR A 85 -26.48 2.33 -15.14
CA THR A 85 -26.55 1.18 -14.21
C THR A 85 -25.62 0.05 -14.66
N CYS A 86 -25.17 -0.76 -13.70
CA CYS A 86 -24.17 -1.82 -13.87
C CYS A 86 -22.74 -1.31 -14.06
N LEU A 87 -22.53 0.01 -14.25
CA LEU A 87 -21.23 0.62 -14.52
C LEU A 87 -20.70 1.41 -13.32
N GLY A 88 -21.21 1.18 -12.11
CA GLY A 88 -20.70 1.79 -10.89
C GLY A 88 -19.44 1.09 -10.36
N GLY A 89 -18.82 1.68 -9.33
CA GLY A 89 -17.69 1.05 -8.63
C GLY A 89 -16.44 0.87 -9.49
N GLN A 90 -16.29 1.66 -10.56
CA GLN A 90 -15.13 1.59 -11.43
C GLN A 90 -13.95 2.35 -10.84
N ILE A 91 -12.75 2.14 -11.39
CA ILE A 91 -11.51 2.80 -10.97
C ILE A 91 -11.69 4.32 -10.83
N LYS A 92 -12.36 4.96 -11.81
CA LYS A 92 -12.64 6.40 -11.80
C LYS A 92 -13.51 6.81 -10.60
N ASP A 93 -14.53 6.03 -10.28
CA ASP A 93 -15.45 6.32 -9.18
C ASP A 93 -14.74 6.20 -7.83
N LEU A 94 -13.92 5.15 -7.67
CA LEU A 94 -13.13 4.92 -6.46
C LEU A 94 -12.10 6.02 -6.23
N MET A 95 -11.41 6.47 -7.28
CA MET A 95 -10.48 7.61 -7.21
C MET A 95 -11.20 8.91 -6.85
N ALA A 96 -12.37 9.18 -7.46
CA ALA A 96 -13.15 10.37 -7.16
C ALA A 96 -13.67 10.35 -5.72
N ALA A 97 -14.11 9.18 -5.22
CA ALA A 97 -14.52 9.00 -3.84
C ALA A 97 -13.37 9.28 -2.85
N ASP A 98 -12.17 8.77 -3.14
CA ASP A 98 -11.00 9.05 -2.32
C ASP A 98 -10.56 10.52 -2.37
N ALA A 99 -10.62 11.16 -3.53
CA ALA A 99 -10.37 12.59 -3.64
C ALA A 99 -11.32 13.42 -2.76
N LEU A 100 -12.60 13.03 -2.71
CA LEU A 100 -13.59 13.66 -1.82
C LEU A 100 -13.32 13.37 -0.34
N ARG A 101 -12.79 12.20 0.01
CA ARG A 101 -12.37 11.91 1.39
C ARG A 101 -11.20 12.78 1.79
N ILE A 102 -10.18 12.86 0.94
CA ILE A 102 -8.98 13.68 1.18
C ILE A 102 -9.35 15.15 1.34
N SER A 103 -10.22 15.69 0.47
CA SER A 103 -10.65 17.09 0.58
C SER A 103 -11.43 17.40 1.87
N ARG A 104 -11.98 16.37 2.53
CA ARG A 104 -12.64 16.45 3.83
C ARG A 104 -11.71 16.11 5.01
N GLY A 105 -10.41 15.95 4.77
CA GLY A 105 -9.43 15.58 5.78
C GLY A 105 -9.53 14.13 6.26
N ARG A 106 -10.18 13.25 5.48
CA ARG A 106 -10.31 11.82 5.78
C ARG A 106 -9.27 11.00 5.03
N VAL A 107 -8.80 9.93 5.67
CA VAL A 107 -7.90 8.95 5.04
C VAL A 107 -8.60 8.28 3.85
N PRO A 108 -7.95 8.18 2.67
CA PRO A 108 -8.51 7.48 1.52
C PRO A 108 -8.67 5.98 1.78
N LEU A 109 -9.58 5.33 1.07
CA LEU A 109 -9.86 3.90 1.23
C LEU A 109 -9.15 3.05 0.19
N ASN A 110 -8.93 3.56 -1.01
CA ASN A 110 -8.45 2.79 -2.16
C ASN A 110 -7.03 3.16 -2.57
N LEU A 111 -6.64 4.43 -2.42
CA LEU A 111 -5.29 4.89 -2.74
C LEU A 111 -4.23 4.21 -1.87
N LEU A 112 -3.15 3.78 -2.52
CA LEU A 112 -1.98 3.20 -1.86
C LEU A 112 -1.38 4.15 -0.82
N THR A 113 -1.56 5.45 -1.02
CA THR A 113 -1.09 6.50 -0.12
C THR A 113 -1.67 6.42 1.29
N ARG A 114 -2.71 5.62 1.54
CA ARG A 114 -3.16 5.29 2.90
C ARG A 114 -2.11 4.54 3.73
N TYR A 115 -1.11 3.94 3.09
CA TYR A 115 0.00 3.18 3.70
C TYR A 115 1.38 3.84 3.50
N THR A 116 1.45 5.15 3.20
CA THR A 116 2.70 5.84 2.82
C THR A 116 3.84 5.76 3.83
N TYR A 117 3.54 5.46 5.08
CA TYR A 117 4.55 5.22 6.09
C TYR A 117 4.88 3.74 6.08
N GLY A 118 6.12 3.38 5.74
CA GLY A 118 6.60 1.99 5.75
C GLY A 118 6.49 1.34 7.14
N ALA A 119 7.36 0.39 7.45
CA ALA A 119 7.35 -0.20 8.79
C ALA A 119 7.67 0.88 9.85
N ASN A 120 6.64 1.39 10.53
CA ASN A 120 6.76 2.37 11.61
C ASN A 120 7.05 1.72 12.96
N SER A 121 7.02 0.39 13.03
CA SER A 121 7.44 -0.34 14.21
C SER A 121 8.94 -0.54 14.18
N THR A 122 9.59 -0.33 15.32
CA THR A 122 10.98 -0.76 15.50
C THR A 122 11.07 -2.27 15.29
N SER A 123 11.98 -2.69 14.42
CA SER A 123 12.39 -4.09 14.25
C SER A 123 13.82 -4.24 14.78
N THR A 124 14.07 -5.29 15.56
CA THR A 124 15.38 -5.57 16.13
C THR A 124 15.97 -6.81 15.47
N SER A 125 17.02 -6.61 14.67
CA SER A 125 17.75 -7.70 14.02
C SER A 125 18.83 -8.27 14.94
N LEU A 126 18.89 -9.60 15.03
CA LEU A 126 19.90 -10.33 15.77
C LEU A 126 21.07 -10.70 14.83
N LEU A 127 22.24 -10.14 15.12
CA LEU A 127 23.48 -10.39 14.37
C LEU A 127 24.48 -11.13 15.25
N LEU A 128 25.07 -12.19 14.71
CA LEU A 128 26.21 -12.87 15.31
C LEU A 128 27.49 -12.47 14.58
N LEU A 129 28.42 -11.85 15.29
CA LEU A 129 29.75 -11.51 14.80
C LEU A 129 30.78 -12.46 15.43
N SER A 130 31.44 -13.26 14.61
CA SER A 130 32.56 -14.13 15.00
C SER A 130 33.86 -13.49 14.54
N VAL A 131 34.74 -13.15 15.48
CA VAL A 131 36.00 -12.44 15.20
C VAL A 131 37.17 -13.29 15.69
N SER A 132 38.22 -13.37 14.89
CA SER A 132 39.49 -13.97 15.30
C SER A 132 40.30 -12.97 16.12
N ALA A 133 39.95 -12.79 17.39
CA ALA A 133 40.60 -11.87 18.34
C ALA A 133 40.45 -12.37 19.79
N ASP A 134 41.25 -11.82 20.72
CA ASP A 134 41.26 -12.25 22.12
C ASP A 134 40.19 -11.58 23.00
N ALA A 135 39.73 -10.38 22.63
CA ALA A 135 38.77 -9.61 23.43
C ALA A 135 37.89 -8.68 22.57
N VAL A 136 36.75 -8.27 23.13
CA VAL A 136 35.81 -7.32 22.52
C VAL A 136 35.53 -6.14 23.47
N ARG A 137 35.34 -4.94 22.91
CA ARG A 137 34.91 -3.74 23.65
C ARG A 137 33.81 -3.02 22.91
N LEU A 138 32.72 -2.69 23.62
CA LEU A 138 31.66 -1.83 23.09
C LEU A 138 31.98 -0.37 23.39
N VAL A 139 31.94 0.48 22.37
CA VAL A 139 32.07 1.93 22.50
C VAL A 139 30.84 2.56 21.88
N THR A 140 30.09 3.34 22.65
CA THR A 140 28.84 3.99 22.23
C THR A 140 28.99 5.50 22.22
N ASN A 141 28.47 6.15 21.18
CA ASN A 141 28.38 7.61 21.14
C ASN A 141 27.13 8.08 21.89
N SER A 142 27.26 9.17 22.64
CA SER A 142 26.15 9.81 23.36
C SER A 142 26.20 11.31 23.11
N ALA A 143 25.11 11.87 22.59
CA ALA A 143 24.97 13.29 22.29
C ALA A 143 23.62 13.83 22.82
N PRO A 144 23.58 15.05 23.40
CA PRO A 144 22.33 15.67 23.83
C PRO A 144 21.52 16.16 22.63
N GLY A 145 20.19 16.16 22.75
CA GLY A 145 19.26 16.69 21.76
C GLY A 145 18.02 17.29 22.41
N ALA A 146 17.34 18.21 21.70
CA ALA A 146 16.10 18.85 22.15
C ALA A 146 15.05 18.86 21.03
N ILE A 147 13.77 18.67 21.38
CA ILE A 147 12.66 18.78 20.43
C ILE A 147 12.44 20.26 20.13
N THR A 148 12.58 20.65 18.87
CA THR A 148 12.45 22.05 18.42
C THR A 148 11.02 22.44 18.05
N GLY A 149 10.13 21.46 17.85
CA GLY A 149 8.72 21.69 17.58
C GLY A 149 7.96 20.39 17.35
N THR A 150 6.66 20.44 17.61
CA THR A 150 5.72 19.34 17.36
C THR A 150 4.47 19.92 16.71
N LEU A 151 4.05 19.34 15.59
CA LEU A 151 2.81 19.72 14.91
C LEU A 151 1.94 18.48 14.76
N MET A 152 0.67 18.59 15.17
CA MET A 152 -0.35 17.60 14.85
C MET A 152 -1.19 18.15 13.70
N CYS A 153 -1.05 17.56 12.52
CA CYS A 153 -1.92 17.87 11.40
C CYS A 153 -3.28 17.19 11.62
N THR A 154 -4.37 17.96 11.51
CA THR A 154 -5.74 17.43 11.68
C THR A 154 -6.13 16.49 10.55
N PHE A 155 -6.69 15.34 10.93
CA PHE A 155 -7.50 14.48 10.06
C PHE A 155 -8.90 14.41 10.69
N ASN A 156 -9.94 14.88 10.00
CA ASN A 156 -11.31 14.81 10.53
C ASN A 156 -11.76 13.34 10.52
N SER A 157 -12.33 12.87 11.64
CA SER A 157 -12.96 11.55 11.77
C SER A 157 -14.17 11.37 10.84
#